data_AF-A0A1F6TWC4-F1
#
_entry.id   AF-A0A1F6TWC4-F1
#
_cell.length_a   1.000
_cell.length_b   1.000
_cell.length_c   1.000
_cell.angle_alpha   90.00
_cell.angle_beta   90.00
_cell.angle_gamma   90.00
#
_symmetry.space_group_name_H-M   'P 1'
#
loop_
_entity.id
_entity.type
_entity.pdbx_description
1 polymer ?
#
loop_
_entity_poly.entity_id
_entity_poly.type
_entity_poly.pdbx_seq_one_letter_code
_entity_poly.pdbx_strand_id
1 'polypeptide(L)' 'MGEIVKFKKPSLRDKAEGKTLCKSGFHRWKVVTERKFDVSQGKLVTLRRCERCGKEKTELR' A
#
# COMPACT_ATOMS: atom_id res chain seq x y z
N MET A 1 -7.50 -4.18 31.32
CA MET A 1 -6.55 -3.14 30.83
C MET A 1 -7.29 -2.27 29.82
N GLY A 2 -7.41 -0.97 30.07
CA GLY A 2 -8.05 -0.05 29.13
C GLY A 2 -7.05 0.49 28.12
N GLU A 3 -7.32 0.31 26.83
CA GLU A 3 -6.51 0.89 25.76
C GLU A 3 -6.78 2.40 25.69
N ILE A 4 -5.76 3.21 25.97
CA ILE A 4 -5.84 4.67 25.86
C ILE A 4 -5.92 5.05 24.38
N VAL A 5 -7.13 5.34 23.91
CA VAL A 5 -7.36 5.88 22.56
C VAL A 5 -6.89 7.34 22.56
N LYS A 6 -5.81 7.63 21.83
CA LYS A 6 -5.27 8.99 21.72
C LYS A 6 -6.21 9.84 20.85
N PHE A 7 -6.94 10.76 21.47
CA PHE A 7 -7.86 11.71 20.79
C PHE A 7 -7.15 12.81 19.99
N LYS A 8 -5.82 12.89 20.04
CA LYS A 8 -5.04 13.94 19.38
C LYS A 8 -4.98 13.66 17.87
N LYS A 9 -5.37 14.64 17.05
CA LYS A 9 -5.24 14.55 15.59
C LYS A 9 -3.79 14.19 15.23
N PRO A 10 -3.55 13.12 14.46
CA PRO A 10 -2.20 12.75 14.05
C PRO A 10 -1.59 13.88 13.23
N SER A 11 -0.36 14.25 13.59
CA SER A 11 0.35 15.37 12.97
C SER A 11 0.66 15.05 11.51
N LEU A 12 0.84 16.10 10.69
CA LEU A 12 1.19 15.93 9.27
C LEU A 12 2.50 15.15 9.09
N ARG A 13 3.41 15.27 10.07
CA ARG A 13 4.65 14.48 10.17
C ARG A 13 4.37 12.99 10.29
N ASP A 14 3.54 12.57 11.24
CA ASP A 14 3.15 11.16 11.42
C ASP A 14 2.44 10.59 10.18
N LYS A 15 1.67 11.42 9.48
CA LYS A 15 1.02 11.01 8.22
C LYS A 15 1.98 10.89 7.03
N ALA A 16 3.06 11.66 7.05
CA ALA A 16 4.03 11.75 5.98
C ALA A 16 5.26 10.86 6.20
N GLU A 17 5.49 10.37 7.42
CA GLU A 17 6.54 9.44 7.76
C GLU A 17 6.44 8.20 6.86
N GLY A 18 7.50 7.91 6.10
CA GLY A 18 7.53 6.83 5.10
C GLY A 18 6.87 7.12 3.74
N LYS A 19 6.05 8.16 3.59
CA LYS A 19 5.39 8.52 2.32
C LYS A 19 6.17 9.50 1.44
N THR A 20 7.13 10.24 2.00
CA THR A 20 7.94 11.23 1.26
C THR A 20 8.72 10.59 0.12
N LEU A 21 9.41 9.47 0.36
CA LEU A 21 10.16 8.72 -0.66
C LEU A 21 9.26 8.19 -1.78
N CYS A 22 8.02 7.80 -1.44
CA CYS A 22 7.04 7.34 -2.42
C CYS A 22 6.47 8.47 -3.29
N LYS A 23 6.56 9.74 -2.86
CA LYS A 23 6.20 10.88 -3.72
C LYS A 23 7.26 11.13 -4.79
N SER A 24 8.52 10.84 -4.50
CA SER A 24 9.65 10.98 -5.44
C SER A 24 9.82 9.78 -6.41
N GLY A 25 8.91 8.79 -6.38
CA GLY A 25 8.96 7.62 -7.27
C GLY A 25 9.66 6.38 -6.69
N PHE A 26 10.24 6.46 -5.49
CA PHE A 26 10.88 5.31 -4.83
C PHE A 26 9.86 4.46 -4.07
N HIS A 27 9.17 3.62 -4.82
CA HIS A 27 8.19 2.67 -4.29
C HIS A 27 8.87 1.36 -3.88
N ARG A 28 8.64 0.94 -2.62
CA ARG A 28 8.94 -0.42 -2.16
C ARG A 28 7.78 -1.33 -2.55
N TRP A 29 7.86 -1.92 -3.73
CA TRP A 29 6.84 -2.84 -4.24
C TRP A 29 6.94 -4.20 -3.56
N LYS A 30 5.82 -4.69 -3.06
CA LYS A 30 5.66 -6.05 -2.55
C LYS A 30 4.64 -6.77 -3.40
N VAL A 31 4.94 -8.00 -3.79
CA VAL A 31 4.00 -8.83 -4.53
C VAL A 31 2.92 -9.31 -3.57
N VAL A 32 1.67 -9.00 -3.87
CA VAL A 32 0.51 -9.49 -3.14
C VAL A 32 0.09 -10.80 -3.80
N THR A 33 0.36 -11.91 -3.11
CA THR A 33 0.05 -13.27 -3.60
C THR A 33 -1.41 -13.66 -3.38
N GLU A 34 -2.19 -12.85 -2.65
CA GLU A 34 -3.59 -13.13 -2.32
C GLU A 34 -4.52 -12.99 -3.53
N ARG A 35 -4.22 -12.07 -4.45
CA ARG A 35 -5.04 -11.80 -5.65
C ARG A 35 -4.22 -12.06 -6.91
N LYS A 36 -4.17 -13.33 -7.30
CA LYS A 36 -3.49 -13.80 -8.52
C LYS A 36 -4.39 -13.82 -9.74
N PHE A 37 -5.70 -13.69 -9.58
CA PHE A 37 -6.67 -13.86 -10.67
C PHE A 37 -7.61 -12.64 -10.73
N ASP A 38 -7.65 -11.99 -11.89
CA ASP A 38 -8.55 -10.88 -12.13
C ASP A 38 -9.85 -11.40 -12.76
N VAL A 39 -10.95 -11.34 -12.01
CA VAL A 39 -12.27 -11.88 -12.42
C VAL A 39 -12.82 -11.11 -13.63
N SER A 40 -12.46 -9.84 -13.78
CA SER A 40 -12.96 -9.00 -14.88
C SER A 40 -12.24 -9.30 -16.19
N GLN A 41 -10.95 -9.65 -16.13
CA GLN A 41 -10.13 -9.95 -17.31
C GLN A 41 -10.04 -11.46 -17.61
N GLY A 42 -10.43 -12.32 -16.67
CA GLY A 42 -10.35 -13.78 -16.80
C GLY A 42 -8.92 -14.31 -16.87
N LYS A 43 -7.95 -13.56 -16.35
CA LYS A 43 -6.51 -13.85 -16.48
C LYS A 43 -5.80 -13.80 -15.13
N LEU A 44 -4.68 -14.51 -15.04
CA LEU A 44 -3.79 -14.41 -13.90
C LEU A 44 -3.04 -13.07 -13.95
N VAL A 45 -3.15 -12.28 -12.90
CA VAL A 45 -2.49 -10.99 -12.74
C VAL A 45 -1.55 -11.02 -11.55
N THR A 46 -0.43 -10.30 -11.66
CA THR A 46 0.47 -10.09 -10.51
C THR A 46 0.23 -8.70 -9.95
N LEU A 47 -0.38 -8.64 -8.76
CA LEU A 47 -0.55 -7.38 -8.03
C LEU A 47 0.71 -7.07 -7.22
N ARG A 48 1.23 -5.86 -7.39
CA ARG A 48 2.32 -5.28 -6.62
C ARG A 48 1.76 -4.13 -5.80
N ARG A 49 1.82 -4.23 -4.47
CA ARG A 49 1.40 -3.17 -3.56
C ARG A 49 2.60 -2.55 -2.89
N CYS A 50 2.66 -1.23 -2.84
CA CYS A 50 3.70 -0.54 -2.13
C CYS A 50 3.46 -0.59 -0.62
N GLU A 51 4.42 -1.10 0.16
CA GLU A 51 4.27 -1.24 1.62
C GLU A 51 4.17 0.11 2.36
N ARG A 52 4.69 1.19 1.75
CA ARG A 52 4.76 2.52 2.37
C ARG A 52 3.54 3.38 2.09
N CYS A 53 3.10 3.44 0.83
CA CYS A 53 1.99 4.30 0.41
C CYS A 53 0.71 3.55 0.05
N GLY A 54 0.75 2.22 -0.01
CA GLY A 54 -0.40 1.39 -0.35
C GLY A 54 -0.79 1.43 -1.82
N LYS A 55 -0.07 2.17 -2.70
CA LYS A 55 -0.32 2.18 -4.15
C LYS A 55 -0.23 0.76 -4.70
N GLU A 56 -1.15 0.41 -5.58
CA GLU A 56 -1.20 -0.89 -6.22
C GLU A 56 -0.85 -0.74 -7.70
N LYS A 57 -0.10 -1.70 -8.23
CA LYS A 57 0.25 -1.82 -9.64
C LYS A 57 -0.04 -3.25 -10.05
N THR A 58 -0.89 -3.40 -11.05
CA THR A 58 -1.23 -4.70 -11.64
C THR A 58 -0.39 -4.90 -12.89
N GLU A 59 0.38 -5.99 -12.96
CA GLU A 59 1.04 -6.43 -14.18
C GLU A 59 0.28 -7.65 -14.73
N LEU A 60 -0.25 -7.48 -15.95
CA LEU A 60 -0.84 -8.54 -16.76
C LEU A 60 0.31 -9.32 -17.42
N ARG A 61 0.24 -10.65 -17.38
CA ARG A 61 1.19 -11.53 -18.06
C ARG A 61 0.54 -12.20 -19.26
#